data_AF-A0AB38E4N3-F1
#
_entry.id   AF-A0AB38E4N3-F1
#
_cell.length_a   1.000
_cell.length_b   1.000
_cell.length_c   1.000
_cell.angle_alpha   90.00
_cell.angle_beta   90.00
_cell.angle_gamma   90.00
#
_symmetry.space_group_name_H-M   'P 1'
#
loop_
_entity.id
_entity.type
_entity.pdbx_description
1 polymer ?
#
loop_
_entity_poly.entity_id
_entity_poly.type
_entity_poly.pdbx_seq_one_letter_code
_entity_poly.pdbx_strand_id
1 'polypeptide(L)'
;MSRQSRFETTTYREHEIRVRAEQASPNAKWTLWVDVYALGGKRQPRIACNGLAYATYQEAIAHGFRAGRQLIDGQFETADA
;
A
#
# COMPACT_ATOMS: atom_id res chain seq x y z
N MET A 1 -26.14 -4.83 0.49
CA MET A 1 -24.87 -5.22 -0.16
C MET A 1 -23.73 -4.97 0.80
N SER A 2 -22.86 -5.93 1.05
CA SER A 2 -21.79 -5.82 2.05
C SER A 2 -20.48 -5.35 1.43
N ARG A 3 -19.92 -4.26 1.94
CA ARG A 3 -18.56 -3.79 1.64
C ARG A 3 -17.54 -4.78 2.19
N GLN A 4 -16.46 -5.02 1.45
CA GLN A 4 -15.33 -5.84 1.92
C GLN A 4 -14.10 -4.98 2.13
N SER A 5 -13.34 -5.26 3.19
CA SER A 5 -12.04 -4.63 3.43
C SER A 5 -11.00 -5.67 3.86
N ARG A 6 -9.76 -5.42 3.47
CA ARG A 6 -8.57 -6.18 3.85
C ARG A 6 -7.47 -5.21 4.24
N PHE A 7 -6.72 -5.59 5.26
CA PHE A 7 -5.66 -4.77 5.82
C PHE A 7 -4.48 -5.68 6.16
N GLU A 8 -3.31 -5.35 5.64
CA GLU A 8 -2.08 -6.08 5.89
C GLU A 8 -0.93 -5.12 6.14
N THR A 9 0.02 -5.54 6.98
CA THR A 9 1.19 -4.75 7.37
C THR A 9 2.46 -5.58 7.19
N THR A 10 3.54 -4.95 6.77
CA THR A 10 4.88 -5.55 6.76
C THR A 10 5.95 -4.52 7.13
N THR A 11 7.14 -4.97 7.50
CA THR A 11 8.30 -4.12 7.78
C THR A 11 9.35 -4.32 6.70
N TYR A 12 9.97 -3.23 6.23
CA TYR A 12 11.05 -3.24 5.24
C TYR A 12 12.01 -2.07 5.48
N ARG A 13 13.32 -2.34 5.60
CA ARG A 13 14.39 -1.32 5.81
C ARG A 13 14.00 -0.23 6.80
N GLU A 14 13.63 -0.64 8.01
CA GLU A 14 13.21 0.28 9.08
C GLU A 14 11.95 1.11 8.77
N HIS A 15 11.11 0.65 7.86
CA HIS A 15 9.81 1.25 7.58
C HIS A 15 8.72 0.22 7.75
N GLU A 16 7.58 0.65 8.28
CA GLU A 16 6.34 -0.10 8.26
C GLU A 16 5.52 0.29 7.03
N ILE A 17 5.09 -0.70 6.26
CA ILE A 17 4.20 -0.54 5.12
C ILE A 17 2.84 -1.12 5.51
N ARG A 18 1.80 -0.30 5.48
CA ARG A 18 0.41 -0.69 5.72
C ARG A 18 -0.36 -0.60 4.40
N VAL A 19 -1.01 -1.69 4.01
CA VAL A 19 -1.83 -1.76 2.81
C VAL A 19 -3.27 -2.01 3.20
N ARG A 20 -4.17 -1.12 2.76
CA ARG A 20 -5.62 -1.31 2.85
C ARG A 20 -6.18 -1.53 1.46
N ALA A 21 -6.93 -2.60 1.28
CA ALA A 21 -7.74 -2.86 0.09
C ALA A 21 -9.23 -2.84 0.46
N GLU A 22 -10.06 -2.17 -0.34
CA GLU A 22 -11.51 -2.09 -0.12
C GLU A 22 -12.29 -2.38 -1.40
N GLN A 23 -13.34 -3.18 -1.29
CA GLN A 23 -14.31 -3.47 -2.34
C GLN A 23 -15.67 -2.89 -1.91
N ALA A 24 -16.16 -1.89 -2.63
CA ALA A 24 -17.39 -1.19 -2.27
C ALA A 24 -18.66 -2.08 -2.38
N SER A 25 -18.63 -3.08 -3.27
CA SER A 25 -19.67 -4.09 -3.48
C SER A 25 -19.06 -5.36 -4.09
N PRO A 26 -19.75 -6.52 -4.08
CA PRO A 26 -19.18 -7.82 -4.50
C PRO A 26 -18.59 -7.84 -5.93
N ASN A 27 -19.07 -6.97 -6.80
CA ASN A 27 -18.63 -6.87 -8.20
C ASN A 27 -17.86 -5.57 -8.49
N ALA A 28 -17.63 -4.73 -7.48
CA ALA A 28 -16.77 -3.56 -7.63
C ALA A 28 -15.31 -3.99 -7.69
N LYS A 29 -14.49 -3.16 -8.33
CA LYS A 29 -13.04 -3.32 -8.33
C LYS A 29 -12.48 -2.99 -6.95
N TRP A 30 -11.39 -3.64 -6.56
CA TRP A 30 -10.70 -3.33 -5.30
C TRP A 30 -9.90 -2.03 -5.44
N THR A 31 -10.14 -1.08 -4.53
CA THR A 31 -9.36 0.15 -4.37
C THR A 31 -8.30 -0.08 -3.29
N LEU A 32 -7.11 0.51 -3.44
CA LEU A 32 -6.05 0.38 -2.44
C LEU A 32 -5.46 1.71 -1.97
N TRP A 33 -4.98 1.68 -0.73
CA TRP A 33 -4.20 2.73 -0.11
C TRP A 33 -2.97 2.11 0.54
N VAL A 34 -1.82 2.74 0.33
CA VAL A 34 -0.56 2.38 1.00
C VAL A 34 -0.11 3.54 1.88
N ASP A 35 0.08 3.24 3.16
CA ASP A 35 0.72 4.14 4.11
C ASP A 35 2.09 3.59 4.48
N VAL A 36 3.13 4.41 4.38
CA VAL A 36 4.50 4.05 4.77
C VAL A 36 4.92 4.92 5.95
N TYR A 37 5.46 4.30 6.99
CA TYR A 37 5.95 4.96 8.19
C TYR A 37 7.41 4.61 8.40
N ALA A 38 8.29 5.60 8.53
CA ALA A 38 9.64 5.34 9.04
C ALA A 38 9.57 4.94 10.53
N LEU A 39 10.43 4.01 10.98
CA LEU A 39 10.66 3.75 12.40
C LEU A 39 11.18 5.06 13.02
N GLY A 40 10.33 5.75 13.77
CA GLY A 40 10.51 7.15 14.16
C GLY A 40 9.26 8.02 13.95
N GLY A 41 8.21 7.47 13.32
CA GLY A 41 6.84 8.00 13.36
C GLY A 41 6.47 8.96 12.24
N LYS A 42 7.41 9.35 11.37
CA LYS A 42 7.10 10.20 10.22
C LYS A 42 6.37 9.38 9.16
N ARG A 43 5.09 9.72 8.93
CA ARG A 43 4.28 9.17 7.84
C ARG A 43 4.69 9.80 6.51
N GLN A 44 4.96 8.96 5.52
CA GLN A 44 5.22 9.37 4.15
C GLN A 44 3.91 9.70 3.42
N PRO A 45 3.95 10.45 2.30
CA PRO A 45 2.77 10.71 1.49
C PRO A 45 2.04 9.41 1.17
N ARG A 46 0.73 9.39 1.39
CA ARG A 46 -0.09 8.22 1.11
C ARG A 46 -0.09 7.95 -0.40
N ILE A 47 0.21 6.71 -0.77
CA ILE A 47 0.07 6.28 -2.15
C ILE A 47 -1.38 5.82 -2.32
N ALA A 48 -2.15 6.60 -3.08
CA ALA A 48 -3.46 6.17 -3.55
C ALA A 48 -3.29 5.61 -4.96
N CYS A 49 -3.43 4.30 -5.14
CA CYS A 49 -3.46 3.71 -6.49
C CYS A 49 -4.89 3.74 -7.03
N ASN A 50 -5.49 4.93 -7.03
CA ASN A 50 -6.81 5.18 -7.58
C ASN A 50 -6.73 5.02 -9.11
N GLY A 51 -7.17 3.88 -9.63
CA GLY A 51 -7.19 3.61 -11.07
C GLY A 51 -6.74 2.20 -11.45
N LEU A 52 -5.99 1.53 -10.57
CA LEU A 52 -5.66 0.12 -10.74
C LEU A 52 -6.79 -0.72 -10.15
N ALA A 53 -7.39 -1.53 -11.01
CA ALA A 53 -8.55 -2.33 -10.73
C ALA A 53 -8.13 -3.79 -10.54
N TYR A 54 -7.99 -4.24 -9.31
CA TYR A 54 -7.56 -5.61 -9.03
C TYR A 54 -8.76 -6.54 -8.99
N ALA A 55 -8.60 -7.73 -9.59
CA ALA A 55 -9.64 -8.76 -9.60
C ALA A 55 -9.77 -9.42 -8.22
N THR A 56 -8.65 -9.50 -7.49
CA THR A 56 -8.59 -10.10 -6.15
C THR A 56 -7.97 -9.15 -5.12
N TYR A 57 -8.29 -9.35 -3.83
CA TYR A 57 -7.65 -8.59 -2.77
C TYR A 57 -6.15 -8.92 -2.65
N GLN A 58 -5.75 -10.17 -2.92
CA GLN A 58 -4.35 -10.58 -2.85
C GLN A 58 -3.47 -9.80 -3.83
N GLU A 59 -3.95 -9.60 -5.06
CA GLU A 59 -3.23 -8.77 -6.05
C GLU A 59 -3.13 -7.31 -5.59
N ALA A 60 -4.20 -6.75 -5.04
CA ALA A 60 -4.21 -5.39 -4.49
C ALA A 60 -3.19 -5.24 -3.34
N ILE A 61 -3.12 -6.22 -2.44
CA ILE A 61 -2.17 -6.26 -1.33
C ILE A 61 -0.73 -6.38 -1.84
N ALA A 62 -0.46 -7.34 -2.73
CA ALA A 62 0.87 -7.58 -3.29
C ALA A 62 1.39 -6.33 -4.04
N HIS A 63 0.52 -5.67 -4.81
CA HIS A 63 0.87 -4.41 -5.45
C HIS A 63 1.13 -3.30 -4.43
N GLY A 64 0.31 -3.19 -3.39
CA GLY A 64 0.50 -2.19 -2.33
C GLY A 64 1.86 -2.33 -1.64
N PHE A 65 2.28 -3.56 -1.32
CA PHE A 65 3.60 -3.80 -0.76
C PHE A 65 4.73 -3.47 -1.74
N ARG A 66 4.58 -3.80 -3.02
CA ARG A 66 5.58 -3.43 -4.04
C ARG A 66 5.74 -1.91 -4.14
N ALA A 67 4.62 -1.17 -4.21
CA ALA A 67 4.64 0.29 -4.27
C ALA A 67 5.28 0.91 -3.01
N GLY A 68 4.96 0.37 -1.82
CA GLY A 68 5.59 0.81 -0.57
C GLY A 68 7.11 0.59 -0.56
N ARG A 69 7.58 -0.57 -1.04
CA ARG A 69 9.02 -0.85 -1.15
C ARG A 69 9.71 0.08 -2.14
N GLN A 70 9.14 0.30 -3.32
CA GLN A 70 9.69 1.24 -4.32
C GLN A 70 9.84 2.67 -3.77
N LEU A 71 8.87 3.14 -2.99
CA LEU A 71 8.97 4.44 -2.31
C LEU A 71 10.13 4.48 -1.32
N ILE A 72 10.35 3.39 -0.58
CA ILE A 72 11.45 3.29 0.39
C ILE A 72 12.79 3.22 -0.36
N ASP A 73 12.92 2.33 -1.34
CA ASP A 73 14.15 2.15 -2.12
C ASP A 73 14.58 3.48 -2.77
N GLY A 74 13.65 4.22 -3.38
CA GLY A 74 13.94 5.54 -3.97
C GLY A 74 14.43 6.59 -2.96
N GLN A 75 13.99 6.54 -1.70
CA GLN A 75 14.51 7.44 -0.65
C GLN A 75 15.97 7.12 -0.30
N PHE A 76 16.33 5.83 -0.27
CA PHE A 76 17.71 5.42 0.00
C PHE A 76 18.63 5.65 -1.20
N GLU A 77 18.16 5.51 -2.43
CA GLU A 77 18.94 5.85 -3.63
C GLU A 77 19.22 7.36 -3.74
N THR A 78 18.28 8.21 -3.30
CA THR A 78 18.46 9.68 -3.34
C THR A 78 19.31 10.20 -2.17
N ALA A 79 19.40 9.45 -1.07
CA ALA A 79 20.18 9.86 0.11
C ALA A 79 21.69 9.62 -0.02
N ASP A 80 22.12 8.84 -1.02
CA ASP A 80 23.53 8.49 -1.29
C ASP A 80 24.15 9.31 -2.44
N ALA A 81 23.45 10.34 -2.94
CA ALA A 81 23.84 11.18 -4.08
C ALA A 81 24.31 12.59 -3.70
#